data_AF-A0A017RT27-F1
#
_entry.id   AF-A0A017RT27-F1
#
_cell.length_a   1.000
_cell.length_b   1.000
_cell.length_c   1.000
_cell.angle_alpha   90.00
_cell.angle_beta   90.00
_cell.angle_gamma   90.00
#
_symmetry.space_group_name_H-M   'P 1'
#
loop_
_entity.id
_entity.type
_entity.pdbx_description
1 polymer ?
#
loop_
_entity_poly.entity_id
_entity_poly.type
_entity_poly.pdbx_seq_one_letter_code
_entity_poly.pdbx_strand_id
1 'polypeptide(L)'
;MNDYFKGMIEEQFYQQIFDTLQDEIMNNYSEYDLTLRARDVIEVLEATLDNIEILRVNNIKQDDEEVSFDILVNCDIEIGDYFAKENISESIRQWFKLSCSAVLDNASLSDFVINDIGIRDI
;
A
#
# COMPACT_ATOMS: atom_id res chain seq x y z
N MET A 1 -18.56 -9.32 -8.07
CA MET A 1 -18.19 -8.07 -8.77
C MET A 1 -16.89 -7.51 -8.18
N ASN A 2 -16.83 -7.25 -6.87
CA ASN A 2 -15.58 -6.80 -6.23
C ASN A 2 -14.43 -7.80 -6.33
N ASP A 3 -14.68 -9.12 -6.24
CA ASP A 3 -13.57 -10.10 -6.36
C ASP A 3 -13.00 -10.20 -7.77
N TYR A 4 -13.83 -10.01 -8.80
CA TYR A 4 -13.36 -9.96 -10.18
C TYR A 4 -12.56 -8.68 -10.45
N PHE A 5 -13.09 -7.54 -10.01
CA PHE A 5 -12.39 -6.25 -10.14
C PHE A 5 -11.08 -6.25 -9.36
N LYS A 6 -11.07 -6.80 -8.13
CA LYS A 6 -9.86 -7.03 -7.34
C LYS A 6 -8.86 -7.89 -8.12
N GLY A 7 -9.31 -9.01 -8.70
CA GLY A 7 -8.45 -9.88 -9.52
C GLY A 7 -7.83 -9.16 -10.72
N MET A 8 -8.58 -8.28 -11.40
CA MET A 8 -8.02 -7.44 -12.47
C MET A 8 -6.93 -6.50 -11.94
N ILE A 9 -7.14 -5.87 -10.78
CA ILE A 9 -6.13 -5.01 -10.16
C ILE A 9 -4.88 -5.81 -9.78
N GLU A 10 -5.04 -6.98 -9.18
CA GLU A 10 -3.95 -7.88 -8.82
C GLU A 10 -3.16 -8.34 -10.05
N GLU A 11 -3.83 -8.64 -11.16
CA GLU A 11 -3.17 -9.09 -12.39
C GLU A 11 -2.46 -7.95 -13.13
N GLN A 12 -3.07 -6.77 -13.20
CA GLN A 12 -2.61 -5.68 -14.08
C GLN A 12 -1.74 -4.64 -13.37
N PHE A 13 -1.95 -4.40 -12.08
CA PHE A 13 -1.35 -3.24 -11.38
C PHE A 13 -0.62 -3.58 -10.08
N TYR A 14 -0.47 -4.87 -9.72
CA TYR A 14 0.23 -5.26 -8.49
C TYR A 14 1.63 -4.63 -8.38
N GLN A 15 2.44 -4.70 -9.44
CA GLN A 15 3.80 -4.13 -9.42
C GLN A 15 3.78 -2.62 -9.23
N GLN A 16 2.89 -1.90 -9.93
CA GLN A 16 2.77 -0.46 -9.80
C GLN A 16 2.35 -0.04 -8.38
N ILE A 17 1.44 -0.81 -7.76
CA ILE A 17 1.02 -0.59 -6.37
C ILE A 17 2.18 -0.85 -5.41
N PHE A 18 2.93 -1.94 -5.61
CA PHE A 18 4.10 -2.27 -4.81
C PHE A 18 5.15 -1.17 -4.89
N ASP A 19 5.55 -0.75 -6.10
CA ASP A 19 6.59 0.27 -6.29
C ASP A 19 6.17 1.61 -5.67
N THR A 20 4.91 2.01 -5.84
CA THR A 20 4.38 3.25 -5.27
C THR A 20 4.38 3.21 -3.74
N LEU A 21 3.95 2.10 -3.13
CA LEU A 21 3.96 1.94 -1.68
C LEU A 21 5.38 1.83 -1.14
N GLN A 22 6.30 1.19 -1.86
CA GLN A 22 7.71 1.11 -1.49
C GLN A 22 8.33 2.50 -1.43
N ASP A 23 8.11 3.33 -2.44
CA ASP A 23 8.59 4.71 -2.46
C ASP A 23 7.95 5.56 -1.35
N GLU A 24 6.63 5.42 -1.14
CA GLU A 24 5.91 6.11 -0.08
C GLU A 24 6.46 5.76 1.31
N ILE A 25 6.63 4.47 1.60
CA ILE A 25 7.14 3.98 2.88
C ILE A 25 8.58 4.44 3.10
N MET A 26 9.47 4.26 2.11
CA MET A 26 10.88 4.65 2.25
C MET A 26 11.07 6.15 2.48
N ASN A 27 10.24 6.99 1.87
CA ASN A 27 10.40 8.44 1.95
C ASN A 27 9.64 9.06 3.12
N ASN A 28 8.54 8.45 3.56
CA ASN A 28 7.61 9.05 4.51
C ASN A 28 7.38 8.22 5.79
N TYR A 29 8.15 7.15 6.04
CA TYR A 29 7.98 6.32 7.25
C TYR A 29 7.94 7.12 8.56
N SER A 30 8.66 8.25 8.63
CA SER A 30 8.68 9.12 9.82
C SER A 30 7.35 9.83 10.10
N GLU A 31 6.43 9.87 9.14
CA GLU A 31 5.08 10.41 9.30
C GLU A 31 4.10 9.38 9.89
N TYR A 32 4.51 8.11 9.94
CA TYR A 32 3.72 6.98 10.41
C TYR A 32 4.22 6.50 11.77
N ASP A 33 3.28 6.21 12.69
CA ASP A 33 3.62 5.56 13.96
C ASP A 33 3.74 4.04 13.77
N LEU A 34 4.80 3.63 13.07
CA LEU A 34 5.11 2.22 12.80
C LEU A 34 5.53 1.46 14.07
N THR A 35 5.93 2.17 15.12
CA THR A 35 6.36 1.58 16.40
C THR A 35 5.22 0.97 17.20
N LEU A 36 3.96 1.35 16.94
CA LEU A 36 2.78 0.78 17.60
C LEU A 36 2.68 -0.74 17.48
N ARG A 37 3.27 -1.29 16.42
CA ARG A 37 3.25 -2.73 16.10
C ARG A 37 4.63 -3.36 16.20
N ALA A 38 5.65 -2.55 16.49
CA ALA A 38 7.01 -2.97 16.73
C ALA A 38 7.14 -3.53 18.15
N ARG A 39 8.08 -4.46 18.33
CA ARG A 39 8.41 -5.04 19.62
C ARG A 39 9.80 -4.63 20.09
N ASP A 40 10.76 -4.62 19.18
CA ASP A 40 12.19 -4.48 19.46
C ASP A 40 12.74 -3.16 18.91
N VAL A 41 12.22 -2.68 17.78
CA VAL A 41 12.52 -1.37 17.19
C VAL A 41 11.74 -0.28 17.93
N ILE A 42 12.47 0.61 18.60
CA ILE A 42 11.89 1.72 19.39
C ILE A 42 11.88 3.02 18.58
N GLU A 43 12.90 3.23 17.74
CA GLU A 43 13.00 4.36 16.82
C GLU A 43 13.18 3.82 15.39
N VAL A 44 12.30 4.22 14.47
CA VAL A 44 12.38 3.79 13.07
C VAL A 44 13.29 4.74 12.31
N LEU A 45 14.46 4.25 11.89
CA LEU A 45 15.45 5.00 11.10
C LEU A 45 15.47 4.60 9.62
N GLU A 46 14.88 3.46 9.29
CA GLU A 46 14.65 3.01 7.93
C GLU A 46 13.41 2.13 7.87
N ALA A 47 12.77 2.10 6.70
CA ALA A 47 11.64 1.23 6.42
C ALA A 47 11.67 0.79 4.96
N THR A 48 11.45 -0.50 4.71
CA THR A 48 11.37 -1.08 3.37
C THR A 48 10.16 -2.00 3.24
N LEU A 49 9.58 -2.08 2.05
CA LEU A 49 8.39 -2.88 1.80
C LEU A 49 8.82 -4.27 1.32
N ASP A 50 8.44 -5.32 2.05
CA ASP A 50 8.77 -6.70 1.66
C ASP A 50 7.68 -7.30 0.77
N ASN A 51 6.42 -7.02 1.10
CA ASN A 51 5.28 -7.64 0.44
C ASN A 51 4.01 -6.80 0.58
N ILE A 52 3.10 -6.97 -0.37
CA ILE A 52 1.74 -6.41 -0.30
C ILE A 52 0.68 -7.51 -0.48
N GLU A 53 -0.46 -7.32 0.18
CA GLU A 53 -1.67 -8.07 -0.07
C GLU A 53 -2.82 -7.09 -0.31
N ILE A 54 -3.46 -7.18 -1.48
CA ILE A 54 -4.70 -6.43 -1.73
C ILE A 54 -5.80 -7.11 -0.93
N LEU A 55 -6.27 -6.47 0.15
CA LEU A 55 -7.33 -7.03 1.00
C LEU A 55 -8.69 -6.84 0.34
N ARG A 56 -8.94 -5.62 -0.16
CA ARG A 56 -10.28 -5.23 -0.65
C ARG A 56 -10.21 -4.12 -1.67
N VAL A 57 -11.13 -4.16 -2.64
CA VAL A 57 -11.51 -2.99 -3.44
C VAL A 57 -12.94 -2.57 -3.08
N ASN A 58 -13.15 -1.28 -2.82
CA ASN A 58 -14.44 -0.72 -2.45
C ASN A 58 -14.64 0.69 -3.04
N ASN A 59 -15.79 1.31 -2.73
CA ASN A 59 -16.16 2.64 -3.20
C ASN A 59 -16.06 2.86 -4.72
N ILE A 60 -16.28 1.78 -5.49
CA ILE A 60 -16.22 1.81 -6.96
C ILE A 60 -17.35 2.69 -7.49
N LYS A 61 -16.98 3.73 -8.23
CA LYS A 61 -17.89 4.66 -8.91
C LYS A 61 -17.42 4.81 -10.35
N GLN A 62 -18.34 4.65 -11.28
CA GLN A 62 -18.07 4.82 -12.71
C GLN A 62 -18.80 6.06 -13.22
N ASP A 63 -18.10 6.90 -13.98
CA ASP A 63 -18.64 8.02 -14.75
C ASP A 63 -18.10 7.91 -16.18
N ASP A 64 -18.99 7.55 -17.11
CA ASP A 64 -18.63 7.15 -18.48
C ASP A 64 -17.57 6.03 -18.51
N GLU A 65 -16.38 6.30 -19.03
CA GLU A 65 -15.23 5.38 -19.07
C GLU A 65 -14.32 5.52 -17.84
N GLU A 66 -14.47 6.56 -17.02
CA GLU A 66 -13.65 6.75 -15.82
C GLU A 66 -14.21 5.95 -14.64
N VAL A 67 -13.35 5.19 -13.97
CA VAL A 67 -13.70 4.48 -12.73
C VAL A 67 -12.80 4.96 -11.60
N SER A 68 -13.41 5.40 -10.51
CA SER A 68 -12.74 5.72 -9.24
C SER A 68 -13.08 4.68 -8.20
N PHE A 69 -12.10 4.32 -7.37
CA PHE A 69 -12.25 3.26 -6.38
C PHE A 69 -11.18 3.39 -5.30
N ASP A 70 -11.40 2.70 -4.20
CA ASP A 70 -10.47 2.63 -3.08
C ASP A 70 -9.94 1.20 -2.94
N ILE A 71 -8.64 1.06 -2.67
CA ILE A 71 -7.97 -0.21 -2.39
C ILE A 71 -7.50 -0.20 -0.94
N LEU A 72 -7.83 -1.24 -0.19
CA LEU A 72 -7.22 -1.52 1.10
C LEU A 72 -6.10 -2.55 0.90
N VAL A 73 -4.88 -2.17 1.25
CA VAL A 73 -3.67 -2.98 1.06
C VAL A 73 -3.04 -3.24 2.43
N ASN A 74 -2.69 -4.49 2.70
CA ASN A 74 -1.80 -4.86 3.81
C ASN A 74 -0.37 -4.83 3.31
N CYS A 75 0.52 -4.15 4.02
CA CYS A 75 1.95 -4.10 3.75
C CYS A 75 2.69 -4.82 4.88
N ASP A 76 3.54 -5.78 4.51
CA ASP A 76 4.57 -6.31 5.41
C ASP A 76 5.82 -5.41 5.22
N ILE A 77 6.21 -4.71 6.26
CA ILE A 77 7.26 -3.67 6.23
C ILE A 77 8.38 -4.08 7.17
N GLU A 78 9.59 -4.15 6.67
CA GLU A 78 10.79 -4.26 7.49
C GLU A 78 11.16 -2.86 7.98
N ILE A 79 11.20 -2.68 9.31
CA ILE A 79 11.66 -1.45 9.96
C ILE A 79 12.99 -1.71 10.66
N GLY A 80 13.87 -0.71 10.65
CA GLY A 80 15.20 -0.81 11.23
C GLY A 80 15.53 0.32 12.19
N ASP A 81 16.30 0.00 13.24
CA ASP A 81 16.99 0.92 14.13
C ASP A 81 18.50 0.68 14.04
N TYR A 82 19.25 1.77 14.12
CA TYR A 82 20.70 1.77 14.23
C TYR A 82 21.11 2.36 15.58
N PHE A 83 21.11 1.54 16.62
CA PHE A 83 21.54 1.94 17.95
C PHE A 83 22.83 1.22 18.36
N ALA A 84 23.82 1.99 18.84
CA ALA A 84 25.05 1.48 19.46
C ALA A 84 25.85 0.41 18.67
N LYS A 85 25.80 0.46 17.33
CA LYS A 85 26.42 -0.50 16.38
C LYS A 85 25.72 -1.87 16.29
N GLU A 86 24.54 -2.00 16.85
CA GLU A 86 23.66 -3.14 16.59
C GLU A 86 22.60 -2.70 15.58
N ASN A 87 22.38 -3.55 14.57
CA ASN A 87 21.25 -3.39 13.66
C ASN A 87 20.12 -4.23 14.24
N ILE A 88 19.07 -3.56 14.68
CA ILE A 88 17.83 -4.22 15.07
C ILE A 88 16.86 -3.96 13.94
N SER A 89 16.29 -5.01 13.38
CA SER A 89 15.23 -4.90 12.40
C SER A 89 14.12 -5.87 12.73
N GLU A 90 12.89 -5.50 12.38
CA GLU A 90 11.74 -6.36 12.51
C GLU A 90 10.69 -6.08 11.43
N SER A 91 9.91 -7.11 11.14
CA SER A 91 8.81 -7.02 10.19
C SER A 91 7.51 -6.70 10.93
N ILE A 92 6.86 -5.62 10.52
CA ILE A 92 5.55 -5.19 11.03
C ILE A 92 4.51 -5.23 9.92
N ARG A 93 3.23 -5.14 10.31
CA ARG A 93 2.11 -4.98 9.38
C ARG A 93 1.51 -3.61 9.48
N GLN A 94 1.32 -2.97 8.35
CA GLN A 94 0.61 -1.69 8.28
C GLN A 94 -0.36 -1.72 7.10
N TRP A 95 -1.60 -1.29 7.34
CA TRP A 95 -2.58 -1.16 6.27
C TRP A 95 -2.55 0.25 5.70
N PHE A 96 -2.69 0.32 4.38
CA PHE A 96 -2.85 1.55 3.63
C PHE A 96 -4.14 1.51 2.83
N LYS A 97 -4.80 2.66 2.77
CA LYS A 97 -5.88 2.92 1.83
C LYS A 97 -5.31 3.72 0.67
N LEU A 98 -5.47 3.20 -0.54
CA LEU A 98 -5.17 3.90 -1.78
C LEU A 98 -6.48 4.41 -2.37
N SER A 99 -6.55 5.69 -2.72
CA SER A 99 -7.62 6.20 -3.57
C SER A 99 -7.14 6.25 -5.00
N CYS A 100 -7.84 5.56 -5.89
CA CYS A 100 -7.38 5.27 -7.24
C CYS A 100 -8.40 5.69 -8.30
N SER A 101 -7.91 5.90 -9.51
CA SER A 101 -8.71 6.03 -10.72
C SER A 101 -8.09 5.23 -11.86
N ALA A 102 -8.91 4.87 -12.84
CA ALA A 102 -8.52 4.19 -14.07
C ALA A 102 -9.57 4.46 -15.15
N VAL A 103 -9.22 4.16 -16.40
CA VAL A 103 -10.16 4.08 -17.52
C VAL A 103 -10.61 2.62 -17.67
N LEU A 104 -11.93 2.40 -17.76
CA LEU A 104 -12.56 1.11 -18.00
C LEU A 104 -13.13 1.09 -19.42
N ASP A 105 -12.39 0.48 -20.35
CA ASP A 105 -12.83 0.25 -21.73
C ASP A 105 -12.77 -1.24 -22.08
N ASN A 106 -13.80 -1.73 -22.78
CA ASN A 106 -13.88 -3.11 -23.27
C ASN A 106 -13.55 -4.20 -22.20
N ALA A 107 -13.98 -3.98 -20.97
CA ALA A 107 -13.72 -4.84 -19.80
C ALA A 107 -12.22 -4.99 -19.42
N SER A 108 -11.38 -4.02 -19.80
CA SER A 108 -10.00 -3.87 -19.31
C SER A 108 -9.84 -2.54 -18.59
N LEU A 109 -8.92 -2.48 -17.64
CA LEU A 109 -8.50 -1.24 -17.02
C LEU A 109 -7.23 -0.72 -17.70
N SER A 110 -7.14 0.60 -17.85
CA SER A 110 -5.95 1.32 -18.31
C SER A 110 -5.80 2.63 -17.54
N ASP A 111 -4.68 3.33 -17.73
CA ASP A 111 -4.42 4.64 -17.12
C ASP A 111 -4.64 4.64 -15.59
N PHE A 112 -4.18 3.58 -14.92
CA PHE A 112 -4.30 3.43 -13.48
C PHE A 112 -3.44 4.46 -12.75
N VAL A 113 -4.08 5.23 -11.86
CA VAL A 113 -3.47 6.28 -11.06
C VAL A 113 -3.81 6.06 -9.60
N ILE A 114 -2.79 6.14 -8.73
CA ILE A 114 -2.96 6.27 -7.28
C ILE A 114 -2.95 7.77 -6.97
N ASN A 115 -4.10 8.30 -6.57
CA ASN A 115 -4.33 9.73 -6.35
C ASN A 115 -3.97 10.16 -4.92
N ASP A 116 -4.14 9.26 -3.94
CA ASP A 116 -3.90 9.54 -2.52
C ASP A 116 -3.55 8.24 -1.79
N ILE A 117 -2.70 8.35 -0.77
CA ILE A 117 -2.29 7.26 0.10
C ILE A 117 -2.56 7.68 1.55
N GLY A 118 -3.36 6.89 2.26
CA GLY A 118 -3.69 7.14 3.66
C GLY A 118 -3.45 5.92 4.54
N ILE A 119 -2.75 6.11 5.65
CA ILE A 119 -2.56 5.07 6.65
C ILE A 119 -3.90 4.64 7.27
N ARG A 120 -4.04 3.35 7.59
CA ARG A 120 -5.22 2.78 8.25
C ARG A 120 -4.82 1.91 9.43
N ASP A 121 -5.45 2.17 10.57
CA ASP A 121 -5.32 1.28 11.72
C ASP A 121 -5.95 -0.08 11.43
N ILE A 122 -5.18 -1.12 11.78
CA ILE A 122 -5.59 -2.54 11.80
C ILE A 122 -6.44 -2.81 13.05
#